data_AF-A0A6N8ZQ92-F1
#
_entry.id   AF-A0A6N8ZQ92-F1
#
_cell.length_a   1.000
_cell.length_b   1.000
_cell.length_c   1.000
_cell.angle_alpha   90.00
_cell.angle_beta   90.00
_cell.angle_gamma   90.00
#
_symmetry.space_group_name_H-M   'P 1'
#
loop_
_entity.id
_entity.type
_entity.pdbx_description
1 polymer ?
#
loop_
_entity_poly.entity_id
_entity_poly.type
_entity_poly.pdbx_seq_one_letter_code
_entity_poly.pdbx_strand_id
1 'polypeptide(L)'
;MNERITALLDREHQIGHTNFFDIKSMEELADRFQHKIFPLLQEYFFDDWGKIRRVLNNNAFVSHRKVSNLPADEEQVEEERVMYERLRHDDEKWSDPEEYKAICASPDHTDR
;
A
#
# COMPACT_ATOMS: atom_id res chain seq x y z
N MET A 1 -9.35 -2.66 5.10
CA MET A 1 -8.92 -1.74 4.02
C MET A 1 -9.74 -0.45 3.98
N ASN A 2 -11.04 -0.47 3.66
CA ASN A 2 -11.88 0.74 3.55
C ASN A 2 -11.87 1.62 4.80
N GLU A 3 -11.78 1.03 6.00
CA GLU A 3 -11.61 1.76 7.26
C GLU A 3 -10.35 2.63 7.28
N ARG A 4 -9.20 2.09 6.81
CA ARG A 4 -7.93 2.83 6.73
C ARG A 4 -7.99 3.93 5.67
N ILE A 5 -8.65 3.68 4.54
CA ILE A 5 -8.87 4.71 3.51
C ILE A 5 -9.70 5.85 4.08
N THR A 6 -10.79 5.54 4.78
CA THR A 6 -11.65 6.54 5.44
C THR A 6 -10.88 7.33 6.50
N ALA A 7 -9.99 6.69 7.25
CA ALA A 7 -9.18 7.35 8.28
C ALA A 7 -8.10 8.28 7.71
N LEU A 8 -7.56 7.98 6.52
CA LEU A 8 -6.47 8.74 5.90
C LEU A 8 -6.94 9.75 4.84
N LEU A 9 -8.15 9.59 4.30
CA LEU A 9 -8.72 10.42 3.24
C LEU A 9 -10.16 10.87 3.61
N ASP A 10 -11.19 10.13 3.19
CA ASP A 10 -12.59 10.34 3.60
C ASP A 10 -13.47 9.12 3.21
N ARG A 11 -14.72 9.09 3.67
CA ARG A 11 -15.73 8.05 3.39
C ARG A 11 -16.14 7.98 1.91
N GLU A 12 -15.98 9.04 1.14
CA GLU A 12 -16.39 9.08 -0.28
C GLU A 12 -15.45 8.27 -1.20
N HIS A 13 -14.27 7.90 -0.73
CA HIS A 13 -13.23 7.23 -1.52
C HIS A 13 -13.12 5.73 -1.24
N GLN A 14 -14.18 5.11 -0.72
CA GLN A 14 -14.19 3.67 -0.44
C GLN A 14 -14.05 2.86 -1.74
N ILE A 15 -13.29 1.78 -1.66
CA ILE A 15 -13.19 0.83 -2.78
C ILE A 15 -14.49 0.00 -2.79
N GLY A 16 -15.23 0.12 -3.88
CA GLY A 16 -16.47 -0.62 -4.10
C GLY A 16 -16.23 -2.11 -4.34
N HIS A 17 -17.16 -2.93 -3.84
CA HIS A 17 -17.14 -4.40 -3.96
C HIS A 17 -17.19 -4.92 -5.40
N THR A 18 -17.67 -4.11 -6.36
CA THR A 18 -17.70 -4.45 -7.79
C THR A 18 -16.31 -4.71 -8.37
N ASN A 19 -15.26 -4.17 -7.75
CA ASN A 19 -13.90 -4.45 -8.16
C ASN A 19 -13.47 -5.89 -7.91
N PHE A 20 -14.13 -6.58 -6.99
CA PHE A 20 -13.82 -7.96 -6.59
C PHE A 20 -14.86 -8.97 -7.09
N PHE A 21 -15.76 -8.55 -7.98
CA PHE A 21 -16.77 -9.44 -8.55
C PHE A 21 -16.14 -10.34 -9.61
N ASP A 22 -16.53 -11.61 -9.63
CA ASP A 22 -16.11 -12.65 -10.59
C ASP A 22 -14.63 -13.06 -10.54
N ILE A 23 -13.92 -12.80 -9.43
CA ILE A 23 -12.54 -13.29 -9.22
C ILE A 23 -12.58 -14.76 -8.80
N LYS A 24 -11.93 -15.64 -9.56
CA LYS A 24 -11.89 -17.10 -9.36
C LYS A 24 -10.51 -17.64 -9.03
N SER A 25 -9.45 -16.85 -9.23
CA SER A 25 -8.07 -17.24 -8.96
C SER A 25 -7.26 -16.12 -8.31
N MET A 26 -6.12 -16.49 -7.71
CA MET A 26 -5.16 -15.50 -7.18
C MET A 26 -4.54 -14.64 -8.28
N GLU A 27 -4.35 -15.19 -9.48
CA GLU A 27 -3.84 -14.45 -10.63
C GLU A 27 -4.83 -13.37 -11.08
N GLU A 28 -6.13 -13.67 -11.12
CA GLU A 28 -7.16 -12.68 -11.43
C GLU A 28 -7.25 -11.60 -10.35
N LEU A 29 -7.10 -11.98 -9.07
CA LEU A 29 -7.02 -11.02 -7.97
C LEU A 29 -5.80 -10.10 -8.12
N ALA A 30 -4.64 -10.68 -8.41
CA ALA A 30 -3.39 -9.98 -8.63
C ALA A 30 -3.51 -8.97 -9.77
N ASP A 31 -4.01 -9.42 -10.93
CA ASP A 31 -4.22 -8.57 -12.10
C ASP A 31 -5.16 -7.40 -11.80
N ARG A 32 -6.31 -7.70 -11.17
CA ARG A 32 -7.29 -6.69 -10.78
C ARG A 32 -6.71 -5.70 -9.77
N PHE A 33 -5.90 -6.18 -8.85
CA PHE A 33 -5.26 -5.33 -7.86
C PHE A 33 -4.22 -4.42 -8.53
N GLN A 34 -3.36 -4.96 -9.39
CA GLN A 34 -2.28 -4.23 -10.07
C GLN A 34 -2.79 -3.18 -11.06
N HIS A 35 -3.88 -3.48 -11.78
CA HIS A 35 -4.38 -2.64 -12.87
C HIS A 35 -5.57 -1.76 -12.51
N LYS A 36 -6.26 -2.04 -11.39
CA LYS A 36 -7.43 -1.26 -10.96
C LYS A 36 -7.26 -0.72 -9.55
N ILE A 37 -7.04 -1.58 -8.55
CA ILE A 37 -7.01 -1.13 -7.15
C ILE A 37 -5.80 -0.25 -6.86
N PHE A 38 -4.61 -0.67 -7.29
CA PHE A 38 -3.37 0.03 -7.02
C PHE A 38 -3.32 1.41 -7.69
N PRO A 39 -3.66 1.57 -8.99
CA PRO A 39 -3.74 2.89 -9.61
C PRO A 39 -4.80 3.80 -8.96
N LEU A 40 -5.96 3.25 -8.55
CA LEU A 40 -6.96 4.05 -7.82
C LEU A 40 -6.42 4.56 -6.48
N LEU A 41 -5.65 3.75 -5.75
CA LEU A 41 -4.98 4.22 -4.54
C LEU A 41 -3.95 5.31 -4.83
N GLN A 42 -3.21 5.21 -5.93
CA GLN A 42 -2.30 6.27 -6.36
C GLN A 42 -3.04 7.59 -6.63
N GLU A 43 -4.18 7.54 -7.33
CA GLU A 43 -5.02 8.71 -7.58
C GLU A 43 -5.60 9.28 -6.29
N TYR A 44 -6.14 8.44 -5.40
CA TYR A 44 -6.74 8.86 -4.14
C TYR A 44 -5.75 9.55 -3.20
N PHE A 45 -4.51 9.09 -3.19
CA PHE A 45 -3.46 9.61 -2.32
C PHE A 45 -2.49 10.55 -3.02
N PHE A 46 -2.74 10.94 -4.27
CA PHE A 46 -1.86 11.80 -5.07
C PHE A 46 -0.40 11.30 -5.08
N ASP A 47 -0.21 10.00 -5.33
CA ASP A 47 1.09 9.30 -5.27
C ASP A 47 1.82 9.40 -3.91
N ASP A 48 1.10 9.65 -2.80
CA ASP A 48 1.66 9.53 -1.45
C ASP A 48 1.84 8.06 -1.06
N TRP A 49 2.97 7.50 -1.49
CA TRP A 49 3.35 6.10 -1.26
C TRP A 49 3.41 5.71 0.21
N GLY A 50 3.71 6.66 1.11
CA GLY A 50 3.69 6.43 2.55
C GLY A 50 2.28 6.13 3.05
N LYS A 51 1.28 6.91 2.62
CA LYS A 51 -0.14 6.64 2.93
C LYS A 51 -0.66 5.39 2.25
N ILE A 52 -0.33 5.17 0.97
CA ILE A 52 -0.72 3.97 0.24
C ILE A 52 -0.22 2.72 0.97
N ARG A 53 1.05 2.71 1.38
CA ARG A 53 1.63 1.61 2.16
C ARG A 53 0.90 1.38 3.47
N ARG A 54 0.51 2.44 4.20
CA ARG A 54 -0.27 2.32 5.44
C ARG A 54 -1.67 1.74 5.19
N VAL A 55 -2.35 2.12 4.11
CA VAL A 55 -3.64 1.51 3.72
C VAL A 55 -3.49 0.01 3.48
N LEU A 56 -2.39 -0.38 2.83
CA LEU A 56 -2.00 -1.75 2.56
C LEU A 56 -1.38 -2.49 3.77
N ASN A 57 -1.49 -1.92 4.97
CA ASN A 57 -0.94 -2.49 6.20
C ASN A 57 0.56 -2.77 6.17
N ASN A 58 1.34 -1.91 5.52
CA ASN A 58 2.81 -2.04 5.44
C ASN A 58 3.30 -3.33 4.77
N ASN A 59 2.47 -3.91 3.89
CA ASN A 59 2.79 -5.14 3.16
C ASN A 59 3.88 -4.95 2.08
N ALA A 60 4.20 -6.01 1.34
CA ALA A 60 5.30 -6.00 0.38
C ALA A 60 4.98 -5.32 -0.96
N PHE A 61 3.74 -4.87 -1.21
CA PHE A 61 3.38 -4.19 -2.47
C PHE A 61 4.04 -2.81 -2.62
N VAL A 62 4.42 -2.20 -1.51
CA VAL A 62 5.18 -0.95 -1.48
C VAL A 62 6.40 -1.15 -0.59
N SER A 63 7.56 -1.28 -1.24
CA SER A 63 8.85 -1.32 -0.55
C SER A 63 9.25 0.08 -0.12
N HIS A 64 10.02 0.17 0.97
CA HIS A 64 10.60 1.42 1.42
C HIS A 64 12.07 1.24 1.78
N ARG A 65 12.90 2.22 1.45
CA ARG A 65 14.33 2.21 1.76
C ARG A 65 14.75 3.56 2.31
N LYS A 66 15.44 3.55 3.46
CA LYS A 66 16.05 4.75 4.04
C LYS A 66 17.23 5.19 3.17
N VAL A 67 17.27 6.46 2.77
CA VAL A 67 18.41 7.03 2.04
C VAL A 67 19.39 7.61 3.06
N SER A 68 20.52 6.95 3.24
CA SER A 68 21.52 7.29 4.28
C SER A 68 22.59 8.31 3.86
N ASN A 69 22.61 8.76 2.60
CA ASN A 69 23.68 9.62 2.08
C ASN A 69 23.16 11.04 1.79
N LEU A 70 23.17 11.89 2.82
CA LEU A 70 23.03 13.34 2.66
C LEU A 70 24.07 14.05 3.54
N PRO A 71 24.70 15.13 3.03
CA PRO A 71 25.59 15.95 3.84
C PRO A 71 24.81 16.58 4.99
N ALA A 72 25.37 16.46 6.19
CA ALA A 72 24.80 16.88 7.46
C ALA A 72 24.94 18.40 7.68
N ASP A 73 24.45 19.20 6.74
CA ASP A 73 24.32 20.64 6.94
C ASP A 73 22.87 21.07 6.84
N GLU A 74 22.52 21.89 7.83
CA GLU A 74 21.24 22.55 8.09
C GLU A 74 20.19 21.73 8.87
N GLU A 75 19.73 22.35 9.97
CA GLU A 75 18.59 21.98 10.82
C GLU A 75 17.36 21.62 9.97
N GLN A 76 17.26 20.37 9.56
CA GLN A 76 16.09 19.82 8.90
C GLN A 76 15.76 18.50 9.59
N VAL A 77 14.50 18.42 10.01
CA VAL A 77 13.93 17.37 10.87
C VAL A 77 14.42 15.99 10.44
N GLU A 78 14.81 15.18 11.42
CA GLU A 78 15.34 13.81 11.32
C GLU A 78 14.38 12.80 10.64
N GLU A 79 13.24 13.27 10.11
CA GLU A 79 12.28 12.48 9.34
C GLU A 79 12.88 12.07 7.99
N GLU A 80 13.73 11.06 8.09
CA GLU A 80 13.99 9.99 7.14
C GLU A 80 13.50 10.27 5.73
N ARG A 81 14.43 10.60 4.82
CA ARG A 81 14.16 10.53 3.38
C ARG A 81 13.96 9.06 2.98
N VAL A 82 12.76 8.56 3.23
CA VAL A 82 12.34 7.22 2.84
C VAL A 82 11.92 7.27 1.38
N MET A 83 12.65 6.54 0.54
CA MET A 83 12.24 6.28 -0.84
C MET A 83 11.24 5.12 -0.81
N TYR A 84 10.09 5.32 -1.44
CA TYR A 84 9.11 4.26 -1.66
C TYR A 84 9.16 3.80 -3.11
N GLU A 85 8.99 2.50 -3.32
CA GLU A 85 8.92 1.91 -4.65
C GLU A 85 7.78 0.90 -4.73
N ARG A 86 7.06 0.93 -5.85
CA ARG A 86 6.06 -0.09 -6.19
C ARG A 86 6.74 -1.43 -6.41
N LEU A 87 6.13 -2.51 -5.93
CA LEU A 87 6.52 -3.87 -6.29
C LEU A 87 6.46 -4.07 -7.82
N ARG A 88 7.44 -4.79 -8.37
CA ARG A 88 7.51 -5.08 -9.81
C ARG A 88 6.28 -5.88 -10.24
N HIS A 89 5.80 -5.66 -11.47
CA HIS A 89 4.55 -6.28 -11.94
C HIS A 89 4.67 -7.82 -12.08
N ASP A 90 5.87 -8.30 -12.40
CA ASP A 90 6.24 -9.71 -12.56
C ASP A 90 6.58 -10.43 -11.25
N ASP A 91 6.45 -9.74 -10.10
CA ASP A 91 6.78 -10.33 -8.81
C ASP A 91 5.71 -11.32 -8.33
N GLU A 92 6.13 -12.50 -7.90
CA GLU A 92 5.25 -13.58 -7.42
C GLU A 92 4.43 -13.17 -6.19
N LYS A 93 4.89 -12.17 -5.43
CA LYS A 93 4.17 -11.66 -4.24
C LYS A 93 2.81 -11.07 -4.59
N TRP A 94 2.59 -10.64 -5.84
CA TRP A 94 1.25 -10.23 -6.27
C TRP A 94 0.24 -11.39 -6.23
N SER A 95 0.69 -12.63 -6.35
CA SER A 95 -0.16 -13.82 -6.27
C SER A 95 -0.08 -14.51 -4.91
N ASP A 96 0.68 -13.96 -3.95
CA ASP A 96 0.81 -14.51 -2.60
C ASP A 96 -0.42 -14.16 -1.74
N PRO A 97 -1.23 -15.15 -1.31
CA PRO A 97 -2.39 -14.93 -0.46
C PRO A 97 -2.04 -14.26 0.88
N GLU A 98 -0.83 -14.44 1.41
CA GLU A 98 -0.42 -13.87 2.68
C GLU A 98 -0.35 -12.34 2.63
N GLU A 99 0.04 -11.77 1.49
CA GLU A 99 0.09 -10.32 1.29
C GLU A 99 -1.32 -9.70 1.32
N TYR A 100 -2.33 -10.40 0.79
CA TYR A 100 -3.73 -9.95 0.85
C TYR A 100 -4.34 -10.14 2.23
N LYS A 101 -4.01 -11.26 2.89
CA LYS A 101 -4.42 -11.48 4.29
C LYS A 101 -3.84 -10.41 5.20
N ALA A 102 -2.60 -9.99 4.99
CA ALA A 102 -1.97 -8.90 5.74
C ALA A 102 -2.74 -7.57 5.61
N ILE A 103 -3.34 -7.28 4.45
CA ILE A 103 -4.20 -6.09 4.27
C ILE A 103 -5.47 -6.20 5.13
N CYS A 104 -6.06 -7.38 5.21
CA CYS A 104 -7.27 -7.65 5.98
C CYS A 104 -7.01 -7.85 7.48
N ALA A 105 -5.79 -8.22 7.85
CA ALA A 105 -5.37 -8.32 9.23
C ALA A 105 -5.58 -6.95 9.89
N SER A 106 -6.22 -6.97 11.06
CA SER A 106 -6.18 -5.81 11.95
C SER A 106 -4.70 -5.52 12.23
N PRO A 107 -4.30 -4.25 12.41
CA PRO A 107 -3.00 -3.99 12.99
C PRO A 107 -3.07 -4.60 14.39
N ASP A 108 -2.55 -5.81 14.52
CA ASP A 108 -2.39 -6.47 15.80
C ASP A 108 -1.71 -5.47 16.73
N HIS A 109 -2.26 -5.34 17.93
CA HIS A 109 -1.67 -4.61 19.04
C HIS A 109 -0.32 -5.25 19.39
N THR A 110 0.70 -5.05 18.56
CA THR A 110 2.07 -5.46 18.83
C THR A 110 2.92 -4.20 18.97
N ASP A 111 2.54 -3.38 19.95
CA ASP A 111 3.48 -2.52 20.64
C ASP A 111 3.05 -2.45 22.11
N ARG A 112 3.68 -3.30 22.92
CA ARG A 112 3.64 -3.26 24.38
C ARG A 112 4.95 -3.73 24.95
#